data_AF-A0AAW8KY76-F1
#
_entry.id   AF-A0AAW8KY76-F1
#
_cell.length_a   1.000
_cell.length_b   1.000
_cell.length_c   1.000
_cell.angle_alpha   90.00
_cell.angle_beta   90.00
_cell.angle_gamma   90.00
#
_symmetry.space_group_name_H-M   'P 1'
#
loop_
_entity.id
_entity.type
_entity.pdbx_description
1 polymer ?
#
loop_
_entity_poly.entity_id
_entity_poly.type
_entity_poly.pdbx_seq_one_letter_code
_entity_poly.pdbx_strand_id
1 'polypeptide(L)'
;KQEDPKKAAEFQSAVMLLASPKSIAVSSNEDIHLSANGQLTQSAGDSINSSTQKNIVSHASQKISLFVAQEGARLFAGQGKVEIQAQGDGLDVIARKGVQITSTEDTVYITSPTEINLTANGSQVKLNGSGIFPVTGGKLEVKAGQHLF
;
A
#
# COMPACT_ATOMS: atom_id res chain seq x y z
N LYS A 1 40.49 49.76 -4.30
CA LYS A 1 40.14 48.38 -4.72
C LYS A 1 38.62 48.31 -4.73
N GLN A 2 38.04 48.47 -5.92
CA GLN A 2 36.60 48.40 -6.16
C GLN A 2 36.25 46.91 -6.26
N GLU A 3 35.37 46.41 -5.40
CA GLU A 3 34.83 45.06 -5.54
C GLU A 3 33.99 45.01 -6.82
N ASP A 4 34.35 44.08 -7.72
CA ASP A 4 33.70 43.90 -9.01
C ASP A 4 32.28 43.33 -8.79
N PRO A 5 31.20 44.10 -9.07
CA PRO A 5 29.82 43.69 -8.82
C PRO A 5 29.40 42.45 -9.61
N LYS A 6 30.20 42.03 -10.62
CA LYS A 6 29.99 40.79 -11.36
C LYS A 6 30.35 39.53 -10.56
N LYS A 7 31.27 39.60 -9.58
CA LYS A 7 31.57 38.44 -8.71
C LYS A 7 30.49 38.15 -7.68
N ALA A 8 29.68 39.15 -7.33
CA ALA A 8 28.51 38.96 -6.47
C ALA A 8 27.33 38.29 -7.21
N ALA A 9 27.32 38.33 -8.54
CA ALA A 9 26.28 37.74 -9.38
C ALA A 9 26.50 36.25 -9.72
N GLU A 10 27.56 35.62 -9.22
CA GLU A 10 27.86 34.19 -9.43
C GLU A 10 27.29 33.26 -8.34
N PHE A 11 26.60 33.79 -7.33
CA PHE A 11 25.84 33.02 -6.33
C PHE A 11 24.33 32.96 -6.65
N GLN A 12 23.93 32.66 -7.89
CA GLN A 12 22.52 32.73 -8.32
C GLN A 12 21.56 31.72 -7.66
N SER A 13 22.04 30.89 -6.75
CA SER A 13 21.21 30.11 -5.83
C SER A 13 22.01 29.80 -4.56
N ALA A 14 21.52 30.25 -3.40
CA ALA A 14 22.11 29.89 -2.11
C ALA A 14 21.84 28.40 -1.82
N VAL A 15 22.87 27.56 -1.95
CA VAL A 15 22.80 26.11 -1.72
C VAL A 15 23.61 25.74 -0.48
N MET A 16 23.07 24.86 0.36
CA MET A 16 23.79 24.21 1.46
C MET A 16 23.98 22.72 1.15
N LEU A 17 25.20 22.22 1.28
CA LEU A 17 25.54 20.79 1.12
C LEU A 17 26.12 20.25 2.43
N LEU A 18 25.48 19.23 3.00
CA LEU A 18 25.95 18.49 4.17
C LEU A 18 26.50 17.14 3.70
N ALA A 19 27.81 16.94 3.78
CA ALA A 19 28.46 15.70 3.31
C ALA A 19 29.55 15.24 4.29
N SER A 20 29.70 13.92 4.43
CA SER A 20 30.73 13.28 5.26
C SER A 20 31.14 11.94 4.62
N PRO A 21 32.44 11.59 4.58
CA PRO A 21 32.90 10.32 4.02
C PRO A 21 32.52 9.10 4.88
N LYS A 22 32.05 9.30 6.11
CA LYS A 22 31.66 8.21 7.03
C LYS A 22 30.18 8.25 7.39
N SER A 23 29.73 9.31 8.07
CA SER A 23 28.35 9.41 8.55
C SER A 23 27.93 10.85 8.86
N ILE A 24 26.62 11.06 8.87
CA ILE A 24 25.92 12.26 9.36
C ILE A 24 24.85 11.76 10.34
N ALA A 25 24.77 12.37 11.52
CA ALA A 25 23.71 12.12 12.50
C ALA A 25 22.98 13.43 12.78
N VAL A 26 21.65 13.37 12.83
CA VAL A 26 20.77 14.50 13.16
C VAL A 26 19.87 14.06 14.31
N SER A 27 19.94 14.77 15.44
CA SER A 27 19.19 14.43 16.66
C SER A 27 18.69 15.68 17.37
N SER A 28 17.57 15.55 18.07
CA SER A 28 16.97 16.56 18.95
C SER A 28 16.33 15.85 20.14
N ASN A 29 16.27 16.52 21.30
CA ASN A 29 15.47 16.05 22.44
C ASN A 29 13.97 16.39 22.26
N GLU A 30 13.68 17.29 21.33
CA GLU A 30 12.34 17.70 20.94
C GLU A 30 12.13 17.29 19.47
N ASP A 31 11.81 18.24 18.59
CA ASP A 31 11.37 17.94 17.23
C ASP A 31 12.47 18.09 16.18
N ILE A 32 12.30 17.36 15.07
CA ILE A 32 13.02 17.56 13.80
C ILE A 32 11.97 17.79 12.71
N HIS A 33 12.04 18.94 12.04
CA HIS A 33 11.16 19.27 10.91
C HIS A 33 11.95 19.26 9.59
N LEU A 34 11.53 18.42 8.65
CA LEU A 34 12.03 18.40 7.27
C LEU A 34 10.90 18.86 6.35
N SER A 35 11.09 19.98 5.65
CA SER A 35 10.08 20.53 4.75
C SER A 35 10.72 21.11 3.49
N ALA A 36 9.99 21.05 2.38
CA ALA A 36 10.39 21.64 1.10
C ALA A 36 9.12 22.08 0.34
N ASN A 37 9.16 23.25 -0.29
CA ASN A 37 8.09 23.70 -1.20
C ASN A 37 8.06 22.89 -2.51
N GLY A 38 9.21 22.35 -2.90
CA GLY A 38 9.36 21.45 -4.05
C GLY A 38 9.27 20.00 -3.62
N GLN A 39 10.34 19.25 -3.87
CA GLN A 39 10.40 17.82 -3.58
C GLN A 39 11.31 17.54 -2.39
N LEU A 40 10.92 16.57 -1.56
CA LEU A 40 11.79 15.93 -0.57
C LEU A 40 12.10 14.51 -1.07
N THR A 41 13.37 14.23 -1.34
CA THR A 41 13.82 12.91 -1.81
C THR A 41 14.69 12.25 -0.75
N GLN A 42 14.43 10.98 -0.47
CA GLN A 42 15.24 10.14 0.40
C GLN A 42 15.65 8.90 -0.40
N SER A 43 16.95 8.60 -0.41
CA SER A 43 17.51 7.47 -1.13
C SER A 43 18.67 6.90 -0.35
N ALA A 44 18.77 5.57 -0.30
CA ALA A 44 19.88 4.85 0.29
C ALA A 44 20.33 3.76 -0.68
N GLY A 45 21.64 3.48 -0.71
CA GLY A 45 22.19 2.38 -1.52
C GLY A 45 21.94 0.99 -0.94
N ASP A 46 21.61 0.91 0.35
CA ASP A 46 21.30 -0.32 1.07
C ASP A 46 19.85 -0.31 1.60
N SER A 47 19.61 0.38 2.71
CA SER A 47 18.29 0.36 3.37
C SER A 47 17.86 1.73 3.90
N ILE A 48 16.54 1.97 3.93
CA ILE A 48 15.91 3.06 4.68
C ILE A 48 15.12 2.41 5.81
N ASN A 49 15.48 2.74 7.05
CA ASN A 49 14.81 2.22 8.25
C ASN A 49 14.05 3.36 8.93
N SER A 50 12.75 3.18 9.15
CA SER A 50 11.90 4.14 9.84
C SER A 50 11.16 3.44 10.98
N SER A 51 11.29 3.99 12.18
CA SER A 51 10.68 3.43 13.39
C SER A 51 10.19 4.55 14.31
N THR A 52 9.19 4.24 15.13
CA THR A 52 8.58 5.14 16.10
C THR A 52 8.07 4.35 17.29
N GLN A 53 7.89 5.00 18.42
CA GLN A 53 7.24 4.40 19.59
C GLN A 53 5.71 4.51 19.52
N LYS A 54 5.19 5.52 18.79
CA LYS A 54 3.75 5.78 18.70
C LYS A 54 3.24 5.53 17.29
N ASN A 55 3.32 6.54 16.42
CA ASN A 55 2.63 6.52 15.14
C ASN A 55 3.55 6.90 13.97
N ILE A 56 3.37 6.22 12.84
CA ILE A 56 3.80 6.68 11.52
C ILE A 56 2.53 7.11 10.81
N VAL A 57 2.47 8.37 10.37
CA VAL A 57 1.34 8.91 9.61
C VAL A 57 1.86 9.41 8.27
N SER A 58 1.31 8.87 7.19
CA SER A 58 1.66 9.23 5.82
C SER A 58 0.41 9.62 5.05
N HIS A 59 0.46 10.76 4.38
CA HIS A 59 -0.65 11.31 3.58
C HIS A 59 -0.09 11.92 2.31
N ALA A 60 -0.83 11.77 1.21
CA ALA A 60 -0.60 12.49 -0.04
C ALA A 60 -1.94 12.99 -0.59
N SER A 61 -1.96 14.15 -1.22
CA SER A 61 -3.16 14.70 -1.86
C SER A 61 -3.48 14.06 -3.21
N GLN A 62 -2.48 13.46 -3.87
CA GLN A 62 -2.63 12.87 -5.21
C GLN A 62 -2.45 11.35 -5.21
N LYS A 63 -1.27 10.84 -4.79
CA LYS A 63 -1.01 9.39 -4.77
C LYS A 63 0.02 8.98 -3.73
N ILE A 64 -0.10 7.73 -3.28
CA ILE A 64 0.96 6.97 -2.63
C ILE A 64 1.28 5.78 -3.54
N SER A 65 2.57 5.52 -3.80
CA SER A 65 3.01 4.42 -4.66
C SER A 65 4.16 3.68 -3.97
N LEU A 66 3.99 2.37 -3.75
CA LEU A 66 4.97 1.51 -3.11
C LEU A 66 5.30 0.36 -4.07
N PHE A 67 6.59 0.12 -4.30
CA PHE A 67 7.05 -0.91 -5.23
C PHE A 67 8.24 -1.66 -4.64
N VAL A 68 8.20 -2.99 -4.72
CA VAL A 68 9.28 -3.89 -4.28
C VAL A 68 9.66 -4.81 -5.43
N ALA A 69 10.94 -4.80 -5.82
CA ALA A 69 11.39 -5.52 -7.02
C ALA A 69 11.68 -7.01 -6.79
N GLN A 70 12.08 -7.41 -5.58
CA GLN A 70 12.66 -8.74 -5.33
C GLN A 70 12.00 -9.49 -4.17
N GLU A 71 12.12 -8.99 -2.94
CA GLU A 71 11.80 -9.77 -1.73
C GLU A 71 10.36 -9.63 -1.21
N GLY A 72 9.53 -8.85 -1.91
CA GLY A 72 8.11 -8.66 -1.58
C GLY A 72 7.86 -7.70 -0.41
N ALA A 73 6.57 -7.53 -0.07
CA ALA A 73 6.11 -6.64 0.98
C ALA A 73 5.42 -7.41 2.10
N ARG A 74 5.48 -6.90 3.32
CA ARG A 74 4.79 -7.45 4.49
C ARG A 74 4.14 -6.32 5.26
N LEU A 75 2.90 -6.54 5.69
CA LEU A 75 2.14 -5.63 6.55
C LEU A 75 1.57 -6.45 7.70
N PHE A 76 1.97 -6.12 8.93
CA PHE A 76 1.56 -6.84 10.13
C PHE A 76 1.00 -5.86 11.15
N ALA A 77 -0.11 -6.23 11.78
CA ALA A 77 -0.60 -5.60 13.01
C ALA A 77 -0.54 -6.64 14.12
N GLY A 78 0.28 -6.42 15.15
CA GLY A 78 0.35 -7.35 16.29
C GLY A 78 -0.90 -7.30 17.18
N GLN A 79 -1.59 -6.15 17.17
CA GLN A 79 -2.87 -5.91 17.82
C GLN A 79 -3.64 -4.87 17.00
N GLY A 80 -4.97 -4.90 17.09
CA GLY A 80 -5.85 -3.96 16.38
C GLY A 80 -6.12 -4.35 14.91
N LYS A 81 -7.01 -3.61 14.26
CA LYS A 81 -7.48 -3.89 12.90
C LYS A 81 -6.50 -3.38 11.84
N VAL A 82 -6.37 -4.14 10.75
CA VAL A 82 -5.85 -3.63 9.47
C VAL A 82 -7.06 -3.27 8.61
N GLU A 83 -7.06 -2.05 8.08
CA GLU A 83 -8.16 -1.52 7.27
C GLU A 83 -7.61 -0.99 5.94
N ILE A 84 -8.16 -1.47 4.83
CA ILE A 84 -7.82 -1.07 3.47
C ILE A 84 -9.12 -0.72 2.77
N GLN A 85 -9.23 0.52 2.28
CA GLN A 85 -10.45 1.01 1.64
C GLN A 85 -10.11 1.85 0.41
N ALA A 86 -10.90 1.70 -0.64
CA ALA A 86 -10.98 2.62 -1.78
C ALA A 86 -12.36 3.27 -1.74
N GLN A 87 -12.44 4.50 -1.19
CA GLN A 87 -13.73 5.12 -0.86
C GLN A 87 -14.44 5.75 -2.07
N GLY A 88 -13.69 6.11 -3.10
CA GLY A 88 -14.22 6.73 -4.32
C GLY A 88 -13.97 5.92 -5.59
N ASP A 89 -13.35 4.74 -5.49
CA ASP A 89 -12.95 3.92 -6.64
C ASP A 89 -12.81 2.43 -6.25
N GLY A 90 -12.38 1.58 -7.17
CA GLY A 90 -12.18 0.15 -6.98
C GLY A 90 -10.96 -0.24 -6.13
N LEU A 91 -10.98 -1.47 -5.64
CA LEU A 91 -9.86 -2.14 -4.98
C LEU A 91 -9.49 -3.39 -5.78
N ASP A 92 -8.27 -3.44 -6.30
CA ASP A 92 -7.72 -4.62 -6.96
C ASP A 92 -6.75 -5.39 -6.06
N VAL A 93 -6.96 -6.70 -5.94
CA VAL A 93 -6.05 -7.63 -5.25
C VAL A 93 -5.66 -8.75 -6.21
N ILE A 94 -4.48 -8.61 -6.83
CA ILE A 94 -4.05 -9.46 -7.94
C ILE A 94 -2.72 -10.14 -7.59
N ALA A 95 -2.63 -11.45 -7.82
CA ALA A 95 -1.40 -12.22 -7.68
C ALA A 95 -1.22 -13.17 -8.87
N ARG A 96 0.02 -13.32 -9.34
CA ARG A 96 0.35 -14.28 -10.43
C ARG A 96 0.21 -15.74 -9.99
N LYS A 97 0.41 -16.02 -8.70
CA LYS A 97 0.27 -17.35 -8.11
C LYS A 97 -1.10 -17.47 -7.43
N GLY A 98 -1.13 -17.58 -6.10
CA GLY A 98 -2.37 -17.68 -5.34
C GLY A 98 -2.67 -16.41 -4.55
N VAL A 99 -3.94 -16.23 -4.24
CA VAL A 99 -4.44 -15.31 -3.20
C VAL A 99 -5.07 -16.18 -2.11
N GLN A 100 -4.71 -15.93 -0.85
CA GLN A 100 -5.28 -16.62 0.29
C GLN A 100 -5.94 -15.60 1.22
N ILE A 101 -7.23 -15.81 1.50
CA ILE A 101 -8.03 -15.02 2.44
C ILE A 101 -8.50 -15.99 3.52
N THR A 102 -8.01 -15.82 4.74
CA THR A 102 -8.25 -16.75 5.86
C THR A 102 -8.62 -15.95 7.10
N SER A 103 -9.69 -16.34 7.79
CA SER A 103 -9.91 -16.02 9.19
C SER A 103 -9.61 -17.26 10.04
N THR A 104 -8.81 -17.12 11.10
CA THR A 104 -8.37 -18.25 11.92
C THR A 104 -9.34 -18.58 13.05
N GLU A 105 -10.10 -17.59 13.50
CA GLU A 105 -10.98 -17.72 14.68
C GLU A 105 -12.40 -17.22 14.42
N ASP A 106 -12.65 -16.54 13.30
CA ASP A 106 -13.95 -15.92 12.99
C ASP A 106 -14.29 -16.04 11.50
N THR A 107 -15.09 -15.11 10.97
CA THR A 107 -15.79 -15.20 9.70
C THR A 107 -15.09 -14.39 8.61
N VAL A 108 -15.15 -14.87 7.36
CA VAL A 108 -14.79 -14.09 6.17
C VAL A 108 -16.07 -13.52 5.55
N TYR A 109 -16.17 -12.19 5.49
CA TYR A 109 -17.29 -11.52 4.83
C TYR A 109 -16.92 -11.10 3.42
N ILE A 110 -17.75 -11.51 2.44
CA ILE A 110 -17.69 -11.03 1.06
C ILE A 110 -19.10 -10.54 0.74
N THR A 111 -19.25 -9.23 0.60
CA THR A 111 -20.55 -8.57 0.43
C THR A 111 -20.47 -7.62 -0.75
N SER A 112 -21.51 -7.63 -1.59
CA SER A 112 -21.68 -6.70 -2.69
C SER A 112 -23.15 -6.28 -2.76
N PRO A 113 -23.46 -5.00 -2.96
CA PRO A 113 -24.83 -4.55 -3.16
C PRO A 113 -25.39 -4.97 -4.53
N THR A 114 -24.53 -5.36 -5.48
CA THR A 114 -24.91 -5.67 -6.85
C THR A 114 -24.69 -7.14 -7.18
N GLU A 115 -23.46 -7.59 -7.15
CA GLU A 115 -23.07 -8.94 -7.57
C GLU A 115 -21.77 -9.41 -6.92
N ILE A 116 -21.71 -10.69 -6.58
CA ILE A 116 -20.48 -11.44 -6.29
C ILE A 116 -20.32 -12.50 -7.37
N ASN A 117 -19.14 -12.55 -7.98
CA ASN A 117 -18.85 -13.48 -9.07
C ASN A 117 -17.56 -14.24 -8.79
N LEU A 118 -17.67 -15.56 -8.63
CA LEU A 118 -16.57 -16.48 -8.40
C LEU A 118 -16.40 -17.35 -9.65
N THR A 119 -15.31 -17.16 -10.39
CA THR A 119 -15.08 -17.86 -11.66
C THR A 119 -13.76 -18.62 -11.64
N ALA A 120 -13.77 -19.87 -12.14
CA ALA A 120 -12.58 -20.71 -12.29
C ALA A 120 -12.75 -21.69 -13.45
N ASN A 121 -11.80 -21.69 -14.40
CA ASN A 121 -11.70 -22.66 -15.51
C ASN A 121 -13.04 -22.98 -16.20
N GLY A 122 -13.80 -21.95 -16.60
CA GLY A 122 -15.10 -22.10 -17.26
C GLY A 122 -16.28 -22.48 -16.34
N SER A 123 -16.05 -22.62 -15.04
CA SER A 123 -17.10 -22.72 -14.02
C SER A 123 -17.28 -21.38 -13.30
N GLN A 124 -18.50 -21.10 -12.87
CA GLN A 124 -18.87 -19.86 -12.20
C GLN A 124 -19.93 -20.11 -11.11
N VAL A 125 -19.82 -19.38 -10.01
CA VAL A 125 -20.90 -19.17 -9.05
C VAL A 125 -21.16 -17.67 -8.96
N LYS A 126 -22.36 -17.26 -9.33
CA LYS A 126 -22.80 -15.85 -9.34
C LYS A 126 -23.93 -15.63 -8.34
N LEU A 127 -23.79 -14.62 -7.49
CA LEU A 127 -24.80 -14.20 -6.52
C LEU A 127 -25.19 -12.75 -6.83
N ASN A 128 -26.47 -12.50 -7.05
CA ASN A 128 -26.98 -11.14 -7.28
C ASN A 128 -28.46 -11.04 -6.88
N GLY A 129 -29.10 -9.91 -7.19
CA GLY A 129 -30.50 -9.65 -6.84
C GLY A 129 -31.53 -10.63 -7.41
N SER A 130 -31.16 -11.48 -8.38
CA SER A 130 -32.05 -12.50 -8.95
C SER A 130 -31.86 -13.89 -8.33
N GLY A 131 -30.87 -14.09 -7.46
CA GLY A 131 -30.62 -15.36 -6.77
C GLY A 131 -29.18 -15.86 -6.89
N ILE A 132 -29.01 -17.18 -6.84
CA ILE A 132 -27.73 -17.90 -6.86
C ILE A 132 -27.66 -18.76 -8.13
N PHE A 133 -26.63 -18.55 -8.95
CA PHE A 133 -26.50 -19.16 -10.27
C PHE A 133 -25.17 -19.92 -10.42
N PRO A 134 -25.16 -21.23 -10.20
CA PRO A 134 -24.04 -22.08 -10.58
C PRO A 134 -24.09 -22.36 -12.09
N VAL A 135 -22.99 -22.09 -12.81
CA VAL A 135 -22.82 -22.38 -14.23
C VAL A 135 -21.54 -23.17 -14.43
N THR A 136 -21.61 -24.32 -15.09
CA THR A 136 -20.42 -25.11 -15.42
C THR A 136 -20.69 -25.96 -16.67
N GLY A 137 -19.67 -26.13 -17.51
CA GLY A 137 -19.69 -27.14 -18.58
C GLY A 137 -19.35 -28.54 -18.10
N GLY A 138 -18.91 -28.69 -16.84
CA GLY A 138 -18.57 -29.95 -16.21
C GLY A 138 -19.69 -30.50 -15.31
N LYS A 139 -19.30 -31.37 -14.37
CA LYS A 139 -20.21 -31.93 -13.37
C LYS A 139 -20.47 -30.92 -12.25
N LEU A 140 -21.73 -30.55 -12.03
CA LEU A 140 -22.18 -29.96 -10.78
C LEU A 140 -22.57 -31.10 -9.82
N GLU A 141 -21.81 -31.30 -8.75
CA GLU A 141 -22.10 -32.31 -7.73
C GLU A 141 -22.48 -31.63 -6.41
N VAL A 142 -23.68 -31.92 -5.91
CA VAL A 142 -24.18 -31.45 -4.62
C VAL A 142 -24.39 -32.68 -3.73
N LYS A 143 -23.75 -32.71 -2.56
CA LYS A 143 -23.88 -33.81 -1.58
C LYS A 143 -24.44 -33.26 -0.28
N ALA A 144 -25.51 -33.87 0.23
CA ALA A 144 -26.07 -33.54 1.53
C ALA A 144 -26.66 -34.79 2.20
N GLY A 145 -26.77 -34.75 3.53
CA GLY A 145 -27.56 -35.75 4.29
C GLY A 145 -29.07 -35.59 4.08
N GLN A 146 -29.53 -34.37 3.77
CA GLN A 146 -30.91 -34.05 3.42
C GLN A 146 -30.95 -32.76 2.58
N HIS A 147 -31.87 -32.67 1.62
CA HIS A 147 -32.25 -31.43 0.98
C HIS A 147 -33.67 -31.06 1.44
N LEU A 148 -33.81 -29.94 2.14
CA LEU A 148 -35.10 -29.34 2.49
C LEU A 148 -35.38 -28.28 1.43
N PHE A 149 -36.48 -28.44 0.69
CA PHE A 149 -36.93 -27.53 -0.34
C PHE A 149 -38.18 -26.79 0.13
#